data_AF-A0A0B6Y9K8-F1
#
_entry.id   AF-A0A0B6Y9K8-F1
#
_cell.length_a   1.000
_cell.length_b   1.000
_cell.length_c   1.000
_cell.angle_alpha   90.00
_cell.angle_beta   90.00
_cell.angle_gamma   90.00
#
_symmetry.space_group_name_H-M   'P 1'
#
loop_
_entity.id
_entity.type
_entity.pdbx_description
1 polymer ?
#
loop_
_entity_poly.entity_id
_entity_poly.type
_entity_poly.pdbx_seq_one_letter_code
_entity_poly.pdbx_strand_id
1 'polypeptide(L)'
;AATSHFDDFKLKTSEQVTHDGYLYKQGQLLRQWKQRWFVLDSMKHQLRYYDTREDQNCKGFIDLSEVESVSQMKSVPGALKRAG
;
A
#
# COMPACT_ATOMS: atom_id res chain seq x y z
N ALA A 1 7.77 -38.82 -3.84
CA ALA A 1 6.57 -37.96 -3.84
C ALA A 1 6.88 -36.74 -2.99
N ALA A 2 7.19 -35.61 -3.61
CA ALA A 2 7.76 -34.45 -2.92
C ALA A 2 7.16 -33.15 -3.46
N THR A 3 5.83 -32.99 -3.36
CA THR A 3 5.14 -31.77 -3.85
C THR A 3 3.76 -31.63 -3.19
N SER A 4 3.69 -31.51 -1.86
CA SER A 4 2.40 -31.20 -1.22
C SER A 4 2.46 -30.34 0.04
N HIS A 5 3.64 -30.10 0.61
CA HIS A 5 3.76 -29.25 1.82
C HIS A 5 4.17 -27.81 1.51
N PHE A 6 4.89 -27.58 0.40
CA PHE A 6 5.36 -26.25 0.02
C PHE A 6 4.22 -25.39 -0.56
N ASP A 7 3.32 -26.01 -1.31
CA ASP A 7 2.16 -25.31 -1.89
C ASP A 7 1.10 -24.98 -0.83
N ASP A 8 0.87 -25.85 0.15
CA ASP A 8 -0.13 -25.61 1.21
C ASP A 8 0.30 -24.50 2.18
N PHE A 9 1.61 -24.35 2.43
CA PHE A 9 2.15 -23.22 3.18
C PHE A 9 2.05 -21.90 2.40
N LYS A 10 2.30 -21.94 1.08
CA LYS A 10 2.17 -20.77 0.19
C LYS A 10 0.71 -20.34 0.00
N LEU A 11 -0.23 -21.28 0.06
CA LEU A 11 -1.68 -21.06 -0.07
C LEU A 11 -2.36 -20.66 1.25
N LYS A 12 -1.81 -21.02 2.43
CA LYS A 12 -2.36 -20.57 3.73
C LYS A 12 -1.86 -19.21 4.20
N THR A 13 -0.83 -18.65 3.56
CA THR A 13 -0.39 -17.25 3.76
C THR A 13 -0.92 -16.32 2.67
N SER A 14 -2.13 -16.56 2.16
CA SER A 14 -2.66 -16.03 0.89
C SER A 14 -2.97 -14.53 0.83
N GLU A 15 -2.47 -13.73 1.77
CA GLU A 15 -2.28 -12.29 1.62
C GLU A 15 -1.34 -11.86 2.75
N GLN A 16 -0.03 -11.86 2.51
CA GLN A 16 0.94 -11.34 3.48
C GLN A 16 0.90 -9.80 3.51
N VAL A 17 -0.30 -9.24 3.70
CA VAL A 17 -0.51 -7.84 4.04
C VAL A 17 0.23 -7.62 5.34
N THR A 18 1.40 -7.01 5.23
CA THR A 18 2.28 -6.87 6.39
C THR A 18 1.83 -5.66 7.22
N HIS A 19 1.30 -4.64 6.55
CA HIS A 19 0.76 -3.43 7.15
C HIS A 19 -0.35 -2.85 6.27
N ASP A 20 -1.36 -2.26 6.90
CA ASP A 20 -2.45 -1.54 6.26
C ASP A 20 -2.86 -0.32 7.08
N GLY A 21 -3.46 0.67 6.42
CA GLY A 21 -3.86 1.89 7.12
C GLY A 21 -4.21 3.07 6.22
N TYR A 22 -4.85 4.08 6.80
CA TYR A 22 -5.13 5.33 6.11
C TYR A 22 -3.90 6.24 6.07
N LEU A 23 -3.50 6.61 4.85
CA LEU A 23 -2.46 7.61 4.57
C LEU A 23 -3.00 8.66 3.59
N TYR A 24 -2.34 9.81 3.55
CA TYR A 24 -2.62 10.83 2.54
C TYR A 24 -1.72 10.63 1.32
N LYS A 25 -2.32 10.60 0.13
CA LYS A 25 -1.63 10.53 -1.15
C LYS A 25 -1.80 11.84 -1.91
N GLN A 26 -0.70 12.42 -2.37
CA GLN A 26 -0.74 13.55 -3.29
C GLN A 26 -1.08 13.07 -4.71
N GLY A 27 -2.04 13.71 -5.36
CA GLY A 27 -2.34 13.49 -6.77
C GLY A 27 -1.22 14.01 -7.67
N GLN A 28 -0.93 13.29 -8.75
CA GLN A 28 0.15 13.66 -9.68
C GLN A 28 -0.17 14.95 -10.45
N LEU A 29 -1.40 15.07 -10.97
CA LEU A 29 -1.81 16.21 -11.81
C LEU A 29 -2.17 17.45 -10.97
N LEU A 30 -3.17 17.34 -10.10
CA LEU A 30 -3.72 18.48 -9.35
C LEU A 30 -3.03 18.72 -8.00
N ARG A 31 -2.03 17.93 -7.62
CA ARG A 31 -1.30 18.00 -6.33
C ARG A 31 -2.19 18.01 -5.07
N GLN A 32 -3.46 17.62 -5.20
CA GLN A 32 -4.38 17.52 -4.08
C GLN A 32 -4.06 16.29 -3.23
N TRP A 33 -4.14 16.45 -1.91
CA TRP A 33 -4.00 15.36 -0.97
C TRP A 33 -5.35 14.67 -0.76
N LYS A 34 -5.37 13.35 -0.89
CA LYS A 34 -6.55 12.53 -0.60
C LYS A 34 -6.19 11.44 0.38
N GLN A 35 -7.05 11.22 1.37
CA GLN A 35 -6.94 10.06 2.25
C GLN A 35 -7.28 8.80 1.44
N ARG A 36 -6.43 7.78 1.54
CA ARG A 36 -6.60 6.49 0.87
C ARG A 36 -6.23 5.38 1.84
N TRP A 37 -6.91 4.25 1.72
CA TRP A 37 -6.54 3.04 2.44
C TRP A 37 -5.40 2.37 1.70
N PHE A 38 -4.25 2.20 2.36
CA PHE A 38 -3.07 1.56 1.80
C PHE A 38 -2.90 0.16 2.34
N VAL A 39 -2.41 -0.73 1.48
CA VAL A 39 -2.12 -2.13 1.80
C VAL A 39 -0.73 -2.46 1.26
N LEU A 40 0.18 -2.85 2.15
CA LEU A 40 1.53 -3.29 1.79
C LEU A 40 1.53 -4.80 1.52
N ASP A 41 1.70 -5.16 0.25
CA ASP A 41 1.89 -6.54 -0.20
C ASP A 41 3.39 -6.80 -0.41
N SER A 42 4.03 -7.42 0.59
CA SER A 42 5.45 -7.72 0.57
C SER A 42 5.82 -8.80 -0.45
N MET A 43 4.89 -9.69 -0.78
CA MET A 43 5.10 -10.77 -1.75
C MET A 43 5.06 -10.29 -3.19
N LYS A 44 4.13 -9.37 -3.51
CA LYS A 44 4.01 -8.79 -4.84
C LYS A 44 4.90 -7.58 -5.06
N HIS A 45 5.64 -7.14 -4.02
CA HIS A 45 6.38 -5.88 -4.03
C HIS A 45 5.49 -4.70 -4.42
N GLN A 46 4.28 -4.62 -3.86
CA GLN A 46 3.32 -3.59 -4.21
C GLN A 46 2.78 -2.88 -2.97
N LEU A 47 2.77 -1.55 -3.03
CA LEU A 47 1.99 -0.73 -2.12
C LEU A 47 0.70 -0.29 -2.82
N ARG A 48 -0.38 -1.02 -2.58
CA ARG A 48 -1.70 -0.81 -3.20
C ARG A 48 -2.50 0.24 -2.43
N TYR A 49 -3.37 0.97 -3.11
CA TYR A 49 -4.27 1.94 -2.45
C TYR A 49 -5.70 1.94 -3.00
N TYR A 50 -6.65 2.22 -2.11
CA TYR A 50 -8.10 2.12 -2.29
C TYR A 50 -8.79 3.41 -1.82
N ASP A 51 -10.03 3.68 -2.25
CA ASP A 51 -10.77 4.83 -1.71
C ASP A 51 -11.15 4.57 -0.24
N THR A 52 -11.65 3.37 0.07
CA THR A 52 -11.94 2.90 1.44
C THR A 52 -11.36 1.50 1.71
N ARG A 53 -11.49 1.01 2.94
CA ARG A 53 -11.03 -0.34 3.34
C ARG A 53 -11.87 -1.46 2.72
N GLU A 54 -13.14 -1.18 2.43
CA GLU A 54 -14.14 -2.15 1.95
C GLU A 54 -14.11 -2.33 0.43
N ASP A 55 -13.39 -1.46 -0.28
CA ASP A 55 -13.22 -1.54 -1.73
C ASP A 55 -12.48 -2.82 -2.13
N GLN A 56 -13.06 -3.59 -3.05
CA GLN A 56 -12.41 -4.79 -3.59
C GLN A 56 -11.34 -4.45 -4.64
N ASN A 57 -11.53 -3.35 -5.38
CA ASN A 57 -10.65 -2.94 -6.47
C ASN A 57 -9.74 -1.80 -6.04
N CYS A 58 -8.42 -1.97 -6.21
CA CYS A 58 -7.48 -0.88 -5.96
C CYS A 58 -7.64 0.23 -7.00
N LYS A 59 -7.41 1.48 -6.57
CA LYS A 59 -7.27 2.63 -7.47
C LYS A 59 -5.92 2.68 -8.17
N GLY A 60 -4.94 1.97 -7.65
CA GLY A 60 -3.61 1.86 -8.20
C GLY A 60 -2.64 1.28 -7.18
N PHE A 61 -1.38 1.20 -7.58
CA PHE A 61 -0.30 0.71 -6.74
C PHE A 61 1.01 1.44 -7.07
N ILE A 62 1.95 1.35 -6.15
CA ILE A 62 3.35 1.71 -6.35
C ILE A 62 4.12 0.39 -6.40
N ASP A 63 4.85 0.14 -7.49
CA ASP A 63 5.77 -0.99 -7.58
C ASP A 63 7.00 -0.66 -6.72
N LEU A 64 7.19 -1.43 -5.65
CA LEU A 64 8.28 -1.23 -4.70
C LEU A 64 9.62 -1.64 -5.29
N SER A 65 9.64 -2.43 -6.37
CA SER A 65 10.84 -2.79 -7.10
C SER A 65 11.48 -1.59 -7.82
N GLU A 66 10.66 -0.58 -8.14
CA GLU A 66 11.08 0.67 -8.79
C GLU A 66 11.42 1.79 -7.78
N VAL A 67 11.19 1.56 -6.48
CA VAL A 67 11.45 2.57 -5.45
C VAL A 67 12.94 2.64 -5.13
N GLU A 68 13.58 3.74 -5.52
CA GLU A 68 15.01 3.95 -5.26
C GLU A 68 15.30 4.50 -3.86
N SER A 69 14.37 5.24 -3.25
CA SER A 69 14.59 5.84 -1.93
C SER A 69 13.30 6.09 -1.15
N VAL A 70 13.43 6.11 0.18
CA VAL A 70 12.37 6.49 1.12
C VAL A 70 12.94 7.51 2.09
N SER A 71 12.26 8.65 2.23
CA SER A 71 12.68 9.73 3.12
C SER A 71 11.53 10.18 4.02
N GLN A 72 11.79 10.32 5.32
CA GLN A 72 10.82 10.89 6.24
C GLN A 72 10.76 12.42 6.07
N MET A 73 9.62 12.93 5.61
CA MET A 73 9.40 14.37 5.51
C MET A 73 8.99 14.95 6.88
N LYS A 74 9.74 15.97 7.35
CA LYS A 74 9.47 16.66 8.63
C LYS A 74 8.23 17.56 8.58
N SER A 75 7.88 18.05 7.39
CA SER A 75 6.69 18.87 7.13
C SER A 75 6.28 18.61 5.69
N VAL A 76 4.99 18.38 5.46
CA VAL A 76 4.43 18.15 4.12
C VAL A 76 3.62 19.39 3.72
N PRO A 77 4.13 20.24 2.82
CA PRO A 77 3.42 21.44 2.37
C PRO A 77 2.07 21.07 1.74
N GLY A 78 1.00 21.69 2.22
CA GLY A 78 -0.35 21.50 1.69
C GLY A 78 -1.04 20.18 2.06
N ALA A 79 -0.40 19.28 2.82
CA ALA A 79 -1.12 18.16 3.43
C ALA A 79 -2.03 18.70 4.55
N LEU A 80 -3.27 18.21 4.60
CA LEU A 80 -4.14 18.46 5.74
C LEU A 80 -3.43 17.94 6.99
N LYS A 81 -2.97 18.85 7.85
CA LYS A 81 -2.51 18.47 9.19
C LYS A 81 -3.72 17.82 9.86
N ARG A 82 -3.53 16.63 10.43
CA ARG A 82 -4.58 15.99 11.25
C ARG A 82 -5.10 17.05 12.23
N ALA A 83 -6.39 17.36 12.16
CA ALA A 83 -7.06 18.02 13.28
C ALA A 83 -6.87 17.08 14.47
N GLY A 84 -6.29 17.61 15.55
CA GLY A 84 -5.99 16.87 16.78
C GLY A 84 -7.24 16.37 17.48
#